data_AF-B9VRN4-F1
#
_entry.id   AF-B9VRN4-F1
#
_cell.length_a   1.000
_cell.length_b   1.000
_cell.length_c   1.000
_cell.angle_alpha   90.00
_cell.angle_beta   90.00
_cell.angle_gamma   90.00
#
_symmetry.space_group_name_H-M   'P 1'
#
loop_
_entity.id
_entity.type
_entity.pdbx_description
1 polymer ?
#
loop_
_entity_poly.entity_id
_entity_poly.type
_entity_poly.pdbx_seq_one_letter_code
_entity_poly.pdbx_strand_id
1 'polypeptide(L)'
;RGSRIEDRWIGFGLSQHLWNVFGKNWLGAGRVQTPVLGWLVERYEEWRRNQGYNVYIKLAPHTRIKVFKKVASETRQIAEIVSSKGLVIEEIKVNEIELNPPPPYTTETLLYDASRILGYPAQKTMRIAQELFEAGLITYHRTKVPR
;
A
#
# COMPACT_ATOMS: atom_id res chain seq x y z
N ARG A 1 4.99 -17.32 25.17
CA ARG A 1 6.17 -18.17 24.88
C ARG A 1 5.94 -19.18 23.73
N GLY A 2 4.69 -19.55 23.40
CA GLY A 2 4.40 -20.51 22.30
C GLY A 2 4.76 -20.04 20.88
N SER A 3 4.54 -18.76 20.55
CA SER A 3 4.75 -18.25 19.18
C SER A 3 6.17 -18.43 18.64
N ARG A 4 7.20 -18.24 19.49
CA ARG A 4 8.60 -18.39 19.06
C ARG A 4 8.98 -19.82 18.71
N ILE A 5 8.36 -20.79 19.38
CA ILE A 5 8.61 -22.21 19.13
C ILE A 5 7.93 -22.59 17.82
N GLU A 6 6.66 -22.23 17.68
CA GLU A 6 5.87 -22.45 16.47
C GLU A 6 6.54 -21.83 15.22
N ASP A 7 6.94 -20.56 15.30
CA ASP A 7 7.63 -19.86 14.20
C ASP A 7 8.93 -20.58 13.79
N ARG A 8 9.65 -21.16 14.76
CA ARG A 8 10.91 -21.87 14.53
C ARG A 8 10.68 -23.24 13.88
N TRP A 9 9.68 -23.99 14.35
CA TRP A 9 9.32 -25.28 13.77
C TRP A 9 8.83 -25.13 12.33
N ILE A 10 7.89 -24.20 12.10
CA ILE A 10 7.38 -23.89 10.76
C ILE A 10 8.50 -23.39 9.86
N GLY A 11 9.36 -22.51 10.37
CA GLY A 11 10.48 -21.94 9.61
C GLY A 11 11.47 -23.00 9.15
N PHE A 12 11.91 -23.90 10.04
CA PHE A 12 12.85 -24.96 9.66
C PHE A 12 12.24 -25.97 8.68
N GLY A 13 11.02 -26.45 8.95
CA GLY A 13 10.35 -27.43 8.10
C GLY A 13 10.11 -26.90 6.68
N LEU A 14 9.56 -25.68 6.57
CA LEU A 14 9.33 -25.07 5.26
C LEU A 14 10.63 -24.72 4.53
N SER A 15 11.67 -24.26 5.25
CA SER A 15 12.95 -23.94 4.61
C SER A 15 13.62 -25.18 4.04
N GLN A 16 13.63 -26.31 4.76
CA GLN A 16 14.13 -27.59 4.23
C GLN A 16 13.39 -28.02 2.97
N HIS A 17 12.06 -27.86 2.94
CA HIS A 17 11.28 -28.14 1.74
C HIS A 17 11.69 -27.23 0.57
N LEU A 18 11.86 -25.93 0.79
CA LEU A 18 12.35 -25.00 -0.22
C LEU A 18 13.74 -25.39 -0.75
N TRP A 19 14.65 -25.85 0.13
CA TRP A 19 15.99 -26.28 -0.29
C TRP A 19 15.93 -27.49 -1.21
N ASN A 20 15.08 -28.48 -0.91
CA ASN A 20 14.90 -29.66 -1.75
C ASN A 20 14.28 -29.32 -3.11
N VAL A 21 13.33 -28.38 -3.15
CA VAL A 21 12.63 -27.98 -4.38
C VAL A 21 13.51 -27.09 -5.27
N PHE A 22 14.23 -26.12 -4.69
CA PHE A 22 14.95 -25.09 -5.44
C PHE A 22 16.47 -25.28 -5.48
N GLY A 23 17.03 -26.23 -4.71
CA GLY A 23 18.48 -26.46 -4.62
C GLY A 23 19.27 -25.34 -3.94
N LYS A 24 18.59 -24.42 -3.23
CA LYS A 24 19.19 -23.22 -2.64
C LYS A 24 19.04 -23.23 -1.12
N ASN A 25 20.13 -23.57 -0.41
CA ASN A 25 20.17 -23.71 1.04
C ASN A 25 20.09 -22.40 1.84
N TRP A 26 20.10 -21.25 1.18
CA TRP A 26 19.94 -19.93 1.82
C TRP A 26 18.48 -19.42 1.80
N LEU A 27 17.55 -20.16 1.22
CA LEU A 27 16.13 -19.77 1.22
C LEU A 27 15.51 -20.00 2.61
N GLY A 28 14.84 -18.98 3.12
CA GLY A 28 14.09 -19.05 4.38
C GLY A 28 12.59 -18.89 4.15
N ALA A 29 11.80 -19.62 4.91
CA ALA A 29 10.35 -19.43 5.01
C ALA A 29 9.97 -19.06 6.44
N GLY A 30 8.91 -18.29 6.61
CA GLY A 30 8.41 -17.91 7.92
C GLY A 30 6.91 -17.68 7.90
N ARG A 31 6.23 -18.02 9.01
CA ARG A 31 4.77 -17.96 9.12
C ARG A 31 4.17 -16.58 8.77
N VAL A 32 4.91 -15.49 9.03
CA VAL A 32 4.49 -14.11 8.70
C VAL A 32 5.10 -13.61 7.40
N GLN A 33 6.38 -13.90 7.15
CA GLN A 33 7.09 -13.39 5.97
C GLN A 33 6.59 -14.03 4.67
N THR A 34 6.26 -15.33 4.69
CA THR A 34 5.80 -16.07 3.50
C THR A 34 4.45 -15.57 2.99
N PRO A 35 3.39 -15.40 3.83
CA PRO A 35 2.13 -14.81 3.36
C PRO A 35 2.28 -13.37 2.86
N VAL A 36 3.11 -12.55 3.52
CA VAL A 36 3.36 -11.16 3.11
C VAL A 36 4.03 -11.12 1.73
N LEU A 37 4.99 -12.00 1.47
CA LEU A 37 5.59 -12.14 0.14
C LEU A 37 4.55 -12.60 -0.88
N GLY A 38 3.67 -13.53 -0.50
CA GLY A 38 2.52 -13.97 -1.31
C GLY A 38 1.63 -12.81 -1.73
N TRP A 39 1.17 -11.98 -0.79
CA TRP A 39 0.38 -10.79 -1.08
C TRP A 39 1.08 -9.80 -2.01
N LEU A 40 2.41 -9.64 -1.87
CA LEU A 40 3.19 -8.77 -2.74
C LEU A 40 3.23 -9.31 -4.17
N VAL A 41 3.43 -10.62 -4.33
CA VAL A 41 3.40 -11.31 -5.62
C VAL A 41 2.01 -11.19 -6.24
N GLU A 42 0.94 -11.48 -5.50
CA GLU A 42 -0.44 -11.33 -5.96
C GLU A 42 -0.72 -9.91 -6.45
N ARG A 43 -0.31 -8.90 -5.68
CA ARG A 43 -0.45 -7.48 -6.05
C ARG A 43 0.34 -7.13 -7.31
N TYR A 44 1.52 -7.70 -7.48
CA TYR A 44 2.34 -7.53 -8.68
C TYR A 44 1.71 -8.20 -9.91
N GLU A 45 1.16 -9.40 -9.74
CA GLU A 45 0.44 -10.14 -10.78
C GLU A 45 -0.84 -9.40 -11.21
N GLU A 46 -1.59 -8.85 -10.26
CA GLU A 46 -2.72 -7.96 -10.54
C GLU A 46 -2.28 -6.71 -11.30
N TRP A 47 -1.21 -6.05 -10.88
CA TRP A 47 -0.66 -4.89 -11.57
C TRP A 47 -0.25 -5.26 -13.00
N ARG A 48 0.44 -6.39 -13.20
CA ARG A 48 0.88 -6.87 -14.51
C ARG A 48 -0.31 -7.18 -15.44
N ARG A 49 -1.36 -7.83 -14.93
CA ARG A 49 -2.60 -8.12 -15.69
C ARG A 49 -3.46 -6.89 -15.98
N ASN A 50 -3.31 -5.84 -15.17
CA ASN A 50 -4.06 -4.59 -15.29
C ASN A 50 -3.20 -3.46 -15.85
N GLN A 51 -2.12 -3.77 -16.57
CA GLN A 51 -1.44 -2.78 -17.39
C GLN A 51 -2.36 -2.29 -18.51
N GLY A 52 -2.22 -1.01 -18.83
CA GLY A 52 -3.05 -0.34 -19.81
C GLY A 52 -2.63 1.10 -19.97
N TYR A 53 -3.43 1.85 -20.71
CA TYR A 53 -3.18 3.22 -21.11
C TYR A 53 -4.12 4.16 -20.36
N ASN A 54 -3.57 5.30 -19.92
CA ASN A 54 -4.35 6.38 -19.35
C ASN A 54 -4.47 7.50 -20.40
N VAL A 55 -5.71 7.87 -20.73
CA VAL A 55 -6.00 9.11 -21.47
C VAL A 55 -6.23 10.21 -20.44
N TYR A 56 -5.47 11.29 -20.54
CA TYR A 56 -5.69 12.50 -19.76
C TYR A 56 -6.35 13.55 -20.65
N ILE A 57 -7.60 13.88 -20.34
CA ILE A 57 -8.34 14.92 -21.04
C ILE A 57 -8.33 16.17 -20.17
N LYS A 58 -7.78 17.27 -20.69
CA LYS A 58 -7.77 18.56 -20.01
C LYS A 58 -9.07 19.30 -20.37
N LEU A 59 -9.92 19.55 -19.37
CA LEU A 59 -11.19 20.28 -19.55
C LEU A 59 -11.05 21.78 -19.26
N ALA A 60 -10.27 22.12 -18.23
CA ALA A 60 -10.04 23.48 -17.75
C ALA A 60 -8.62 23.55 -17.16
N PRO A 61 -8.07 24.75 -16.83
CA PRO A 61 -6.70 24.90 -16.33
C PRO A 61 -6.34 23.96 -15.16
N HIS A 62 -7.31 23.61 -14.33
CA HIS A 62 -7.13 22.76 -13.16
C HIS A 62 -7.91 21.43 -13.18
N THR A 63 -8.70 21.17 -14.23
CA THR A 63 -9.57 19.99 -14.28
C THR A 63 -9.08 19.00 -15.34
N ARG A 64 -8.75 17.78 -14.89
CA ARG A 64 -8.32 16.67 -15.74
C ARG A 64 -9.21 15.46 -15.50
N ILE A 65 -9.74 14.89 -16.58
CA ILE A 65 -10.39 13.58 -16.54
C ILE A 65 -9.33 12.53 -16.91
N LYS A 66 -9.24 11.48 -16.09
CA LYS A 66 -8.41 10.31 -16.34
C LYS A 66 -9.31 9.15 -16.77
N VAL A 67 -9.17 8.69 -18.01
CA VAL A 67 -9.84 7.49 -18.51
C VAL A 67 -8.81 6.38 -18.66
N PHE A 68 -9.04 5.24 -18.02
CA PHE A 68 -8.18 4.07 -18.13
C PHE A 68 -8.78 3.04 -19.10
N LYS A 69 -7.97 2.57 -20.04
CA LYS A 69 -8.33 1.48 -20.97
C LYS A 69 -7.15 0.52 -21.15
N LYS A 70 -7.44 -0.78 -21.27
CA LYS A 70 -6.38 -1.79 -21.47
C LYS A 70 -5.83 -1.78 -22.89
N VAL A 71 -6.68 -1.47 -23.88
CA VAL A 71 -6.33 -1.56 -25.30
C VAL A 71 -5.91 -0.21 -25.87
N ALA A 72 -4.81 -0.18 -26.61
CA ALA A 72 -4.26 1.04 -27.21
C ALA A 72 -5.17 1.64 -28.30
N SER A 73 -5.85 0.81 -29.09
CA SER A 73 -6.76 1.28 -30.14
C SER A 73 -7.97 2.02 -29.56
N GLU A 74 -8.62 1.45 -28.54
CA GLU A 74 -9.73 2.11 -27.83
C GLU A 74 -9.30 3.45 -27.23
N THR A 75 -8.10 3.51 -26.67
CA THR A 75 -7.50 4.71 -26.09
C THR A 75 -7.36 5.82 -27.13
N ARG A 76 -6.88 5.50 -28.34
CA ARG A 76 -6.75 6.45 -29.46
C ARG A 76 -8.10 6.90 -29.98
N GLN A 77 -9.05 5.98 -30.15
CA GLN A 77 -10.41 6.31 -30.57
C GLN A 77 -11.07 7.29 -29.60
N ILE A 78 -10.95 7.08 -28.29
CA ILE A 78 -11.47 8.00 -27.29
C ILE A 78 -10.81 9.38 -27.42
N ALA A 79 -9.49 9.43 -27.59
CA ALA A 79 -8.78 10.70 -27.77
C ALA A 79 -9.24 11.45 -29.04
N GLU A 80 -9.44 10.73 -30.16
CA GLU A 80 -9.93 11.29 -31.41
C GLU A 80 -11.39 11.78 -31.30
N ILE A 81 -12.27 11.00 -30.68
CA ILE A 81 -13.68 11.38 -30.45
C ILE A 81 -13.74 12.64 -29.59
N VAL A 82 -12.97 12.69 -28.51
CA VAL A 82 -12.93 13.86 -27.61
C VAL A 82 -12.34 15.08 -28.32
N SER A 83 -11.31 14.89 -29.14
CA SER A 83 -10.70 15.99 -29.91
C SER A 83 -11.61 16.53 -31.01
N SER A 84 -12.48 15.71 -31.59
CA SER A 84 -13.35 16.08 -32.71
C SER A 84 -14.71 16.60 -32.26
N LYS A 85 -15.35 15.96 -31.28
CA LYS A 85 -16.70 16.30 -30.81
C LYS A 85 -16.70 17.19 -29.57
N GLY A 86 -15.56 17.32 -28.88
CA GLY A 86 -15.51 17.97 -27.58
C GLY A 86 -16.20 17.17 -26.48
N LEU A 87 -16.37 17.80 -25.32
CA LEU A 87 -17.08 17.25 -24.17
C LEU A 87 -18.12 18.24 -23.69
N VAL A 88 -19.27 17.73 -23.26
CA VAL A 88 -20.33 18.53 -22.62
C VAL A 88 -20.41 18.12 -21.16
N ILE A 89 -20.44 19.10 -20.27
CA ILE A 89 -20.67 18.88 -18.84
C ILE A 89 -22.18 18.87 -18.63
N GLU A 90 -22.74 17.73 -18.24
CA GLU A 90 -24.18 17.60 -17.98
C GLU A 90 -24.57 18.12 -16.58
N GLU A 91 -23.71 17.91 -15.58
CA GLU A 91 -24.02 18.24 -14.19
C GLU A 91 -22.75 18.63 -13.41
N ILE A 92 -22.85 19.65 -12.56
CA ILE A 92 -21.82 20.03 -11.59
C ILE A 92 -22.46 20.02 -10.20
N LYS A 93 -21.94 19.16 -9.30
CA LYS A 93 -22.35 19.12 -7.89
C LYS A 93 -21.28 19.73 -7.01
N VAL A 94 -21.70 20.64 -6.13
CA VAL A 94 -20.88 21.18 -5.06
C VAL A 94 -21.39 20.56 -3.77
N ASN A 95 -20.52 19.83 -3.07
CA ASN A 95 -20.84 19.21 -1.80
C ASN A 95 -19.91 19.80 -0.74
N GLU A 96 -20.47 20.27 0.36
CA GLU A 96 -19.70 20.58 1.56
C GLU A 96 -19.49 19.28 2.34
N ILE A 97 -18.24 18.99 2.67
CA ILE A 97 -17.86 17.81 3.43
C ILE A 97 -17.25 18.31 4.74
N GLU A 98 -17.90 18.00 5.85
CA GLU A 98 -17.34 18.23 7.17
C GLU A 98 -16.27 17.15 7.46
N LEU A 99 -15.05 17.59 7.73
CA LEU A 99 -13.92 16.70 8.02
C LEU A 99 -13.66 16.72 9.53
N ASN A 100 -13.99 15.62 10.20
CA ASN A 100 -13.67 15.43 11.60
C ASN A 100 -12.15 15.30 11.81
N PRO A 101 -11.61 15.77 12.96
CA PRO A 101 -10.21 15.57 13.29
C PRO A 101 -9.88 14.07 13.34
N PRO A 102 -8.65 13.68 12.96
CA PRO A 102 -8.24 12.29 13.02
C PRO A 102 -8.20 11.81 14.48
N PRO A 103 -8.46 10.52 14.74
CA PRO A 103 -8.31 9.95 16.07
C PRO A 103 -6.84 9.95 16.51
N PRO A 104 -6.55 9.79 17.82
CA PRO A 104 -5.21 9.55 18.30
C PRO A 104 -4.54 8.35 17.64
N TYR A 105 -3.21 8.36 17.58
CA TYR A 105 -2.44 7.32 16.89
C TYR A 105 -2.54 5.94 17.56
N THR A 106 -2.74 4.93 16.72
CA THR A 106 -2.39 3.52 16.98
C THR A 106 -0.99 3.23 16.45
N THR A 107 -0.43 2.05 16.74
CA THR A 107 0.87 1.64 16.19
C THR A 107 0.87 1.70 14.65
N GLU A 108 -0.20 1.21 14.03
CA GLU A 108 -0.30 1.10 12.57
C GLU A 108 -0.42 2.47 11.90
N THR A 109 -1.26 3.35 12.45
CA THR A 109 -1.46 4.70 11.91
C THR A 109 -0.24 5.59 12.13
N LEU A 110 0.45 5.48 13.27
CA LEU A 110 1.73 6.15 13.51
C LEU A 110 2.79 5.71 12.48
N LEU A 111 2.93 4.40 12.25
CA LEU A 111 3.91 3.86 11.29
C LEU A 111 3.58 4.27 9.85
N TYR A 112 2.29 4.28 9.50
CA TYR A 112 1.82 4.72 8.20
C TYR A 112 2.16 6.20 7.95
N ASP A 113 1.80 7.09 8.88
CA ASP A 113 2.04 8.52 8.73
C ASP A 113 3.53 8.87 8.80
N ALA A 114 4.30 8.23 9.68
CA ALA A 114 5.75 8.43 9.72
C ALA A 114 6.44 8.02 8.40
N SER A 115 5.96 6.95 7.76
CA SER A 115 6.44 6.55 6.43
C SER A 115 6.00 7.55 5.35
N ARG A 116 4.72 7.93 5.33
CA ARG A 116 4.13 8.80 4.30
C ARG A 116 4.63 10.25 4.38
N ILE A 117 4.73 10.80 5.58
CA ILE A 117 5.02 12.22 5.83
C ILE A 117 6.52 12.44 6.02
N LEU A 118 7.19 11.59 6.80
CA LEU A 118 8.61 11.76 7.17
C LEU A 118 9.56 10.86 6.37
N GLY A 119 9.03 9.91 5.57
CA GLY A 119 9.85 8.95 4.84
C GLY A 119 10.58 7.95 5.74
N TYR A 120 10.16 7.79 7.00
CA TYR A 120 10.87 6.94 7.96
C TYR A 120 10.50 5.46 7.77
N PRO A 121 11.49 4.55 7.69
CA PRO A 121 11.21 3.13 7.70
C PRO A 121 10.66 2.71 9.08
N ALA A 122 9.79 1.70 9.10
CA ALA A 122 9.10 1.26 10.31
C ALA A 122 10.05 1.02 11.51
N GLN A 123 11.22 0.42 11.28
CA GLN A 123 12.21 0.19 12.34
C GLN A 123 12.73 1.49 12.96
N LYS A 124 12.96 2.54 12.16
CA LYS A 124 13.42 3.84 12.65
C LYS A 124 12.34 4.49 13.50
N THR A 125 11.09 4.50 13.01
CA THR A 125 9.94 5.05 13.73
C THR A 125 9.74 4.34 15.07
N MET A 126 9.77 3.00 15.09
CA MET A 126 9.62 2.23 16.33
C MET A 126 10.73 2.49 17.34
N ARG A 127 11.98 2.68 16.88
CA ARG A 127 13.10 3.00 17.76
C ARG A 127 12.94 4.38 18.39
N ILE A 128 12.62 5.40 17.59
CA ILE A 128 12.38 6.76 18.09
C ILE A 128 11.20 6.78 19.06
N ALA A 129 10.09 6.10 18.74
CA ALA A 129 8.94 6.02 19.61
C ALA A 129 9.26 5.31 20.94
N GLN A 130 10.16 4.32 20.93
CA GLN A 130 10.67 3.69 22.15
C GLN A 130 11.47 4.68 23.00
N GLU A 131 12.40 5.42 22.40
CA GLU A 131 13.21 6.45 23.08
C GLU A 131 12.33 7.54 23.71
N LEU A 132 11.31 8.03 22.97
CA LEU A 132 10.36 9.03 23.47
C LEU A 132 9.50 8.50 24.62
N PHE A 133 9.09 7.23 24.56
CA PHE A 133 8.32 6.59 25.63
C PHE A 133 9.17 6.44 26.90
N GLU A 134 10.42 5.97 26.76
CA GLU A 134 11.37 5.81 27.87
C GLU A 134 11.75 7.16 28.50
N ALA A 135 11.77 8.23 27.72
CA ALA A 135 11.94 9.61 28.20
C ALA A 135 10.66 10.23 28.81
N GLY A 136 9.53 9.52 28.81
CA GLY A 136 8.26 10.01 29.38
C GLY A 136 7.55 11.07 28.52
N LEU A 137 7.93 11.23 27.24
CA LEU A 137 7.39 12.24 26.33
C LEU A 137 6.11 11.79 25.62
N ILE A 138 5.88 10.47 25.53
CA ILE A 138 4.68 9.89 24.92
C ILE A 138 4.16 8.70 25.73
N THR A 139 2.92 8.29 25.47
CA THR A 139 2.37 7.04 26.01
C THR A 139 2.88 5.81 25.24
N TYR A 140 2.55 4.61 25.72
CA TYR A 140 3.04 3.37 25.12
C TYR A 140 2.55 3.19 23.68
N HIS A 141 3.48 3.27 22.73
CA HIS A 141 3.21 3.36 21.29
C HIS A 141 2.83 2.01 20.64
N ARG A 142 3.05 0.87 21.29
CA ARG A 142 2.66 -0.47 20.78
C ARG A 142 1.24 -0.81 21.21
N THR A 143 0.27 -0.04 20.72
CA THR A 143 -1.17 -0.17 21.00
C THR A 143 -1.98 -0.41 19.72
N LYS A 144 -3.08 -1.17 19.85
CA LYS A 144 -4.11 -1.37 18.81
C LYS A 144 -5.32 -0.45 18.99
N VAL A 145 -5.44 0.16 20.17
CA VAL A 145 -6.58 1.03 20.51
C VAL A 145 -6.07 2.47 20.51
N PRO A 146 -6.75 3.40 19.80
CA PRO A 146 -6.45 4.82 19.91
C PRO A 146 -6.72 5.25 21.34
N ARG A 147 -5.75 5.93 21.95
CA ARG A 147 -5.83 6.43 23.34
C ARG A 147 -5.69 7.93 23.37
#